data_AF-A0A7W9YGY1-F1
#
_entry.id   AF-A0A7W9YGY1-F1
#
_cell.length_a   1.000
_cell.length_b   1.000
_cell.length_c   1.000
_cell.angle_alpha   90.00
_cell.angle_beta   90.00
_cell.angle_gamma   90.00
#
_symmetry.space_group_name_H-M   'P 1'
#
loop_
_entity.id
_entity.type
_entity.pdbx_description
1 polymer ?
#
loop_
_entity_poly.entity_id
_entity_poly.type
_entity_poly.pdbx_seq_one_letter_code
_entity_poly.pdbx_strand_id
1 'polypeptide(L)'
;MSYSPAVRTALEAVDEDYYTLRPDGNLVTQSTACWLIAATLDTLDVRPGMRVLEIGTGSGFSGALLSELVGPVGTVVSVDVVPGLIERARELHARQGRANIQLLTDDGGKGAPGHGTFDRIVAWTTPDLLPQAWADQAEPGAVIITPVRITGRARTNAILTASVAEDRRIIGESLAAGGYVEMHSEPLDQWLVPPRGADALIRDADGNPWWISAAWAEDGAPRVGQETGAEAAARLLEEIAAAPTTPHRQLNDTESDEDFTGYLYAGFPDDITVIGMGTSGWHVGYADADGAAVLRRTVTDGVFRHDVVHYGTQNALDTLRSWVESWRAAGRPGYGDLQPVLRRTRDGWETRAVLREDKR
;
A
#
# COMPACT_ATOMS: atom_id res chain seq x y z
N MET A 1 -0.37 -17.10 13.36
CA MET A 1 0.15 -16.10 14.31
C MET A 1 -0.83 -16.02 15.47
N SER A 2 -0.36 -15.83 16.70
CA SER A 2 -1.26 -15.62 17.85
C SER A 2 -1.35 -14.13 18.11
N TYR A 3 -2.52 -13.53 17.87
CA TYR A 3 -2.79 -12.13 18.24
C TYR A 3 -2.80 -11.98 19.77
N SER A 4 -2.63 -10.75 20.26
CA SER A 4 -2.79 -10.42 21.68
C SER A 4 -4.18 -10.85 22.19
N PRO A 5 -4.32 -11.10 23.52
CA PRO A 5 -5.62 -11.38 24.10
C PRO A 5 -6.69 -10.33 23.78
N ALA A 6 -6.32 -9.04 23.74
CA ALA A 6 -7.24 -7.94 23.44
C ALA A 6 -7.80 -8.03 22.01
N VAL A 7 -6.94 -8.23 21.02
CA VAL A 7 -7.38 -8.39 19.61
C VAL A 7 -8.23 -9.64 19.43
N ARG A 8 -7.88 -10.76 20.08
CA ARG A 8 -8.72 -11.97 20.03
C ARG A 8 -10.11 -11.74 20.62
N THR A 9 -10.21 -11.08 21.77
CA THR A 9 -11.50 -10.74 22.37
C THR A 9 -12.32 -9.82 21.47
N ALA A 10 -11.69 -8.83 20.83
CA ALA A 10 -12.39 -7.97 19.87
C ALA A 10 -12.92 -8.76 18.66
N LEU A 11 -12.12 -9.69 18.10
CA LEU A 11 -12.54 -10.56 17.00
C LEU A 11 -13.69 -11.50 17.39
N GLU A 12 -13.74 -11.97 18.64
CA GLU A 12 -14.85 -12.77 19.15
C GLU A 12 -16.12 -11.95 19.36
N ALA A 13 -15.99 -10.65 19.65
CA ALA A 13 -17.10 -9.74 19.94
C ALA A 13 -17.71 -9.08 18.69
N VAL A 14 -17.00 -9.09 17.55
CA VAL A 14 -17.42 -8.42 16.32
C VAL A 14 -17.62 -9.44 15.20
N ASP A 15 -18.86 -9.56 14.74
CA ASP A 15 -19.22 -10.38 13.57
C ASP A 15 -18.69 -9.74 12.28
N GLU A 16 -17.75 -10.39 11.60
CA GLU A 16 -17.16 -9.93 10.32
C GLU A 16 -18.20 -9.84 9.21
N ASP A 17 -19.04 -10.87 9.06
CA ASP A 17 -20.01 -10.96 7.96
C ASP A 17 -21.06 -9.84 8.08
N TYR A 18 -21.43 -9.49 9.31
CA TYR A 18 -22.34 -8.38 9.59
C TYR A 18 -21.87 -7.04 9.00
N TYR A 19 -20.56 -6.79 9.00
CA TYR A 19 -19.98 -5.55 8.48
C TYR A 19 -19.54 -5.67 7.02
N THR A 20 -19.04 -6.82 6.59
CA THR A 20 -18.38 -6.97 5.29
C THR A 20 -19.32 -7.43 4.17
N LEU A 21 -20.47 -8.03 4.49
CA LEU A 21 -21.44 -8.46 3.49
C LEU A 21 -22.51 -7.40 3.21
N ARG A 22 -22.92 -7.32 1.95
CA ARG A 22 -24.12 -6.62 1.49
C ARG A 22 -25.34 -7.53 1.66
N PRO A 23 -26.58 -7.00 1.60
CA PRO A 23 -27.80 -7.79 1.75
C PRO A 23 -27.95 -8.94 0.73
N ASP A 24 -27.27 -8.85 -0.41
CA ASP A 24 -27.24 -9.88 -1.45
C ASP A 24 -26.19 -10.98 -1.20
N GLY A 25 -25.45 -10.89 -0.08
CA GLY A 25 -24.38 -11.83 0.29
C GLY A 25 -23.04 -11.55 -0.38
N ASN A 26 -22.92 -10.51 -1.22
CA ASN A 26 -21.65 -10.12 -1.81
C ASN A 26 -20.84 -9.26 -0.85
N LEU A 27 -19.51 -9.33 -0.94
CA LEU A 27 -18.63 -8.45 -0.17
C LEU A 27 -18.83 -6.99 -0.55
N VAL A 28 -18.76 -6.10 0.44
CA VAL A 28 -18.57 -4.67 0.23
C VAL A 28 -17.21 -4.49 -0.43
N THR A 29 -17.19 -3.83 -1.58
CA THR A 29 -15.98 -3.60 -2.38
C THR A 29 -14.82 -3.02 -1.57
N GLN A 30 -15.10 -2.11 -0.64
CA GLN A 30 -14.15 -1.47 0.26
C GLN A 30 -13.96 -2.27 1.55
N SER A 31 -13.52 -3.53 1.42
CA SER A 31 -13.22 -4.41 2.56
C SER A 31 -11.77 -4.87 2.53
N THR A 32 -11.12 -4.79 3.69
CA THR A 32 -9.81 -5.38 3.93
C THR A 32 -9.98 -6.72 4.63
N ALA A 33 -9.13 -7.70 4.31
CA ALA A 33 -9.17 -9.01 4.94
C ALA A 33 -9.02 -8.91 6.47
N CYS A 34 -9.89 -9.61 7.21
CA CYS A 34 -9.93 -9.57 8.67
C CYS A 34 -8.58 -9.89 9.34
N TRP A 35 -7.86 -10.90 8.85
CA TRP A 35 -6.54 -11.25 9.40
C TRP A 35 -5.52 -10.11 9.29
N LEU A 36 -5.60 -9.29 8.23
CA LEU A 36 -4.70 -8.16 8.04
C LEU A 36 -5.09 -6.98 8.94
N ILE A 37 -6.38 -6.73 9.12
CA ILE A 37 -6.88 -5.76 10.11
C ILE A 37 -6.41 -6.17 11.50
N ALA A 38 -6.62 -7.43 11.89
CA ALA A 38 -6.21 -7.95 13.19
C ALA A 38 -4.70 -7.80 13.44
N ALA A 39 -3.85 -8.19 12.48
CA ALA A 39 -2.40 -8.02 12.59
C ALA A 39 -1.97 -6.55 12.73
N THR A 40 -2.64 -5.66 11.99
CA THR A 40 -2.40 -4.21 12.05
C THR A 40 -2.80 -3.64 13.41
N LEU A 41 -3.98 -4.00 13.92
CA LEU A 41 -4.48 -3.54 15.22
C LEU A 41 -3.65 -4.09 16.40
N ASP A 42 -3.11 -5.31 16.26
CA ASP A 42 -2.19 -5.89 17.24
C ASP A 42 -0.89 -5.09 17.33
N THR A 43 -0.36 -4.67 16.17
CA THR A 43 0.82 -3.81 16.07
C THR A 43 0.52 -2.38 16.55
N LEU A 44 -0.70 -1.89 16.30
CA LEU A 44 -1.15 -0.56 16.72
C LEU A 44 -1.26 -0.45 18.25
N ASP A 45 -1.39 -1.57 18.98
CA ASP A 45 -1.44 -1.61 20.45
C ASP A 45 -2.47 -0.60 21.00
N VAL A 46 -3.72 -0.74 20.54
CA VAL A 46 -4.86 0.05 21.01
C VAL A 46 -5.26 -0.42 22.41
N ARG A 47 -5.40 0.52 23.34
CA ARG A 47 -5.71 0.23 24.75
C ARG A 47 -6.99 0.92 25.20
N PRO A 48 -7.64 0.40 26.26
CA PRO A 48 -8.82 1.05 26.83
C PRO A 48 -8.57 2.50 27.21
N GLY A 49 -9.51 3.39 26.85
CA GLY A 49 -9.44 4.83 27.11
C GLY A 49 -8.72 5.65 26.04
N MET A 50 -8.07 5.01 25.07
CA MET A 50 -7.41 5.73 23.98
C MET A 50 -8.39 6.39 23.01
N ARG A 51 -7.90 7.43 22.35
CA ARG A 51 -8.52 8.09 21.21
C ARG A 51 -7.85 7.63 19.93
N VAL A 52 -8.62 7.05 19.01
CA VAL A 52 -8.10 6.53 17.74
C VAL A 52 -8.69 7.29 16.56
N LEU A 53 -7.84 7.71 15.63
CA LEU A 53 -8.24 8.17 14.31
C LEU A 53 -8.09 7.04 13.30
N GLU A 54 -9.18 6.70 12.63
CA GLU A 54 -9.19 5.78 11.51
C GLU A 54 -9.45 6.55 10.20
N ILE A 55 -8.63 6.27 9.18
CA ILE A 55 -8.79 6.83 7.84
C ILE A 55 -9.17 5.71 6.87
N GLY A 56 -10.33 5.85 6.25
CA GLY A 56 -10.98 4.85 5.40
C GLY A 56 -11.91 3.93 6.18
N THR A 57 -13.10 4.42 6.55
CA THR A 57 -14.15 3.65 7.24
C THR A 57 -14.50 2.35 6.49
N GLY A 58 -14.60 2.41 5.16
CA GLY A 58 -14.87 1.23 4.33
C GLY A 58 -16.15 0.50 4.73
N SER A 59 -16.04 -0.80 5.01
CA SER A 59 -17.14 -1.65 5.47
C SER A 59 -17.64 -1.32 6.90
N GLY A 60 -16.86 -0.57 7.68
CA GLY A 60 -17.09 -0.31 9.11
C GLY A 60 -16.55 -1.41 10.03
N PHE A 61 -16.01 -2.51 9.50
CA PHE A 61 -15.56 -3.64 10.33
C PHE A 61 -14.38 -3.26 11.26
N SER A 62 -13.36 -2.58 10.72
CA SER A 62 -12.22 -2.14 11.53
C SER A 62 -12.65 -1.14 12.62
N GLY A 63 -13.50 -0.17 12.29
CA GLY A 63 -14.11 0.73 13.28
C GLY A 63 -14.84 0.01 14.42
N ALA A 64 -15.51 -1.12 14.15
CA ALA A 64 -16.13 -1.94 15.18
C ALA A 64 -15.10 -2.62 16.09
N LEU A 65 -14.01 -3.15 15.54
CA LEU A 65 -12.91 -3.72 16.33
C LEU A 65 -12.23 -2.65 17.18
N LEU A 66 -11.95 -1.48 16.61
CA LEU A 66 -11.39 -0.34 17.34
C LEU A 66 -12.30 0.11 18.49
N SER A 67 -13.63 0.16 18.25
CA SER A 67 -14.64 0.48 19.25
C SER A 67 -14.61 -0.49 20.44
N GLU A 68 -14.40 -1.78 20.22
CA GLU A 68 -14.18 -2.76 21.29
C GLU A 68 -12.86 -2.53 22.03
N LEU A 69 -11.76 -2.34 21.30
CA LEU A 69 -10.41 -2.22 21.87
C LEU A 69 -10.24 -0.97 22.77
N VAL A 70 -10.77 0.18 22.34
CA VAL A 70 -10.72 1.40 23.15
C VAL A 70 -11.66 1.36 24.36
N GLY A 71 -12.62 0.43 24.37
CA GLY A 71 -13.59 0.26 25.44
C GLY A 71 -14.52 1.46 25.65
N PRO A 72 -15.36 1.43 26.70
CA PRO A 72 -16.45 2.38 26.90
C PRO A 72 -16.00 3.81 27.24
N VAL A 73 -14.74 3.99 27.65
CA VAL A 73 -14.16 5.29 28.04
C VAL A 73 -13.22 5.86 26.97
N GLY A 74 -12.89 5.09 25.94
CA GLY A 74 -12.14 5.57 24.78
C GLY A 74 -13.07 5.98 23.63
N THR A 75 -12.50 6.52 22.56
CA THR A 75 -13.28 7.01 21.42
C THR A 75 -12.58 6.74 20.09
N VAL A 76 -13.33 6.36 19.07
CA VAL A 76 -12.86 6.24 17.69
C VAL A 76 -13.48 7.35 16.85
N VAL A 77 -12.67 8.02 16.03
CA VAL A 77 -13.13 8.90 14.96
C VAL A 77 -12.71 8.25 13.65
N SER A 78 -13.67 7.90 12.79
CA SER A 78 -13.43 7.25 11.51
C SER A 78 -13.91 8.12 10.36
N VAL A 79 -13.05 8.32 9.36
CA VAL A 79 -13.25 9.26 8.25
C VAL A 79 -13.25 8.51 6.93
N ASP A 80 -14.22 8.78 6.07
CA ASP A 80 -14.24 8.26 4.70
C ASP A 80 -14.83 9.30 3.74
N VAL A 81 -14.33 9.32 2.50
CA VAL A 81 -14.80 10.25 1.47
C VAL A 81 -16.15 9.85 0.89
N VAL A 82 -16.53 8.57 0.99
CA VAL A 82 -17.75 8.03 0.36
C VAL A 82 -18.94 8.16 1.32
N PRO A 83 -19.92 9.05 1.06
CA PRO A 83 -21.04 9.26 1.98
C PRO A 83 -21.86 7.99 2.24
N GLY A 84 -22.08 7.17 1.20
CA GLY A 84 -22.84 5.93 1.31
C GLY A 84 -22.21 4.88 2.22
N LEU A 85 -20.87 4.83 2.31
CA LEU A 85 -20.17 3.94 3.25
C LEU A 85 -20.34 4.42 4.69
N ILE A 86 -20.25 5.73 4.91
CA ILE A 86 -20.46 6.35 6.22
C ILE A 86 -21.88 6.14 6.73
N GLU A 87 -22.90 6.37 5.90
CA GLU A 87 -24.30 6.12 6.31
C GLU A 87 -24.53 4.65 6.66
N ARG A 88 -24.03 3.73 5.83
CA ARG A 88 -24.12 2.29 6.12
C ARG A 88 -23.44 1.93 7.44
N ALA A 89 -22.19 2.35 7.63
CA ALA A 89 -21.45 2.07 8.86
C ALA A 89 -22.15 2.66 10.10
N ARG A 90 -22.75 3.85 9.97
CA ARG A 90 -23.51 4.50 11.05
C ARG A 90 -24.69 3.65 11.48
N GLU A 91 -25.47 3.14 10.53
CA GLU A 91 -26.60 2.26 10.81
C GLU A 91 -26.16 0.95 11.50
N LEU A 92 -25.08 0.32 10.99
CA LEU A 92 -24.57 -0.94 11.54
C LEU A 92 -24.05 -0.76 12.97
N HIS A 93 -23.25 0.28 13.22
CA HIS A 93 -22.75 0.58 14.57
C HIS A 93 -23.88 0.93 15.55
N ALA A 94 -24.87 1.71 15.12
CA ALA A 94 -26.02 2.06 15.96
C ALA A 94 -26.84 0.82 16.35
N ARG A 95 -27.05 -0.13 15.42
CA ARG A 95 -27.75 -1.40 15.69
C ARG A 95 -27.00 -2.29 16.68
N GLN A 96 -25.66 -2.20 16.70
CA GLN A 96 -24.81 -2.89 17.65
C GLN A 96 -24.57 -2.09 18.94
N GLY A 97 -25.23 -0.94 19.13
CA GLY A 97 -25.14 -0.13 20.35
C GLY A 97 -23.79 0.57 20.54
N ARG A 98 -22.98 0.72 19.47
CA ARG A 98 -21.65 1.33 19.54
C ARG A 98 -21.75 2.85 19.61
N ALA A 99 -21.68 3.39 20.82
CA ALA A 99 -21.77 4.84 21.07
C ALA A 99 -20.40 5.56 21.09
N ASN A 100 -19.30 4.81 21.13
CA ASN A 100 -17.93 5.33 21.25
C ASN A 100 -17.20 5.46 19.90
N ILE A 101 -17.93 5.42 18.78
CA ILE A 101 -17.40 5.66 17.43
C ILE A 101 -18.16 6.80 16.74
N GLN A 102 -17.40 7.76 16.22
CA GLN A 102 -17.92 8.88 15.44
C GLN A 102 -17.48 8.72 13.98
N LEU A 103 -18.44 8.84 13.06
CA LEU A 103 -18.21 8.68 11.61
C LEU A 103 -18.34 10.02 10.88
N LEU A 104 -17.33 10.38 10.11
CA LEU A 104 -17.23 11.63 9.37
C LEU A 104 -17.13 11.36 7.87
N THR A 105 -17.88 12.12 7.08
CA THR A 105 -17.73 12.16 5.62
C THR A 105 -16.87 13.36 5.22
N ASP A 106 -15.57 13.13 5.02
CA ASP A 106 -14.60 14.18 4.64
C ASP A 106 -13.36 13.52 3.99
N ASP A 107 -12.44 14.36 3.52
CA ASP A 107 -11.12 13.97 3.07
C ASP A 107 -10.22 13.57 4.25
N GLY A 108 -9.89 12.28 4.31
CA GLY A 108 -9.03 11.71 5.34
C GLY A 108 -7.61 12.30 5.38
N GLY A 109 -7.13 12.94 4.30
CA GLY A 109 -5.86 13.67 4.29
C GLY A 109 -5.84 14.83 5.30
N LYS A 110 -7.01 15.36 5.67
CA LYS A 110 -7.16 16.42 6.69
C LYS A 110 -7.21 15.87 8.12
N GLY A 111 -7.25 14.54 8.30
CA GLY A 111 -7.56 13.91 9.58
C GLY A 111 -9.00 14.18 10.01
N ALA A 112 -9.22 14.63 11.24
CA ALA A 112 -10.52 15.01 11.78
C ALA A 112 -10.45 16.38 12.50
N PRO A 113 -10.35 17.50 11.75
CA PRO A 113 -10.27 18.84 12.34
C PRO A 113 -11.44 19.12 13.29
N GLY A 114 -11.14 19.65 14.48
CA GLY A 114 -12.16 19.92 15.51
C GLY A 114 -12.47 18.74 16.45
N HIS A 115 -11.88 17.56 16.21
CA HIS A 115 -12.06 16.38 17.06
C HIS A 115 -10.88 16.13 18.02
N GLY A 116 -10.03 17.13 18.26
CA GLY A 116 -8.90 17.04 19.19
C GLY A 116 -7.74 16.21 18.65
N THR A 117 -7.02 15.57 19.56
CA THR A 117 -5.81 14.78 19.31
C THR A 117 -6.04 13.28 19.56
N PHE A 118 -5.15 12.44 19.02
CA PHE A 118 -5.28 10.99 18.99
C PHE A 118 -4.02 10.27 19.50
N ASP A 119 -4.21 9.21 20.28
CA ASP A 119 -3.15 8.32 20.77
C ASP A 119 -2.67 7.36 19.68
N ARG A 120 -3.55 7.05 18.72
CA ARG A 120 -3.32 6.13 17.61
C ARG A 120 -3.94 6.65 16.34
N ILE A 121 -3.25 6.47 15.22
CA ILE A 121 -3.77 6.78 13.89
C ILE A 121 -3.55 5.55 13.02
N VAL A 122 -4.59 5.09 12.34
CA VAL A 122 -4.52 4.01 11.36
C VAL A 122 -5.17 4.44 10.06
N ALA A 123 -4.57 4.06 8.92
CA ALA A 123 -5.14 4.34 7.61
C ALA A 123 -5.18 3.09 6.75
N TRP A 124 -6.32 2.87 6.10
CA TRP A 124 -6.58 1.76 5.17
C TRP A 124 -6.47 2.19 3.71
N THR A 125 -5.80 3.32 3.47
CA THR A 125 -5.59 3.89 2.14
C THR A 125 -4.27 4.66 2.09
N THR A 126 -3.62 4.63 0.93
CA THR A 126 -2.26 5.14 0.71
C THR A 126 -2.26 6.62 0.31
N PRO A 127 -1.87 7.54 1.20
CA PRO A 127 -1.69 8.93 0.82
C PRO A 127 -0.46 9.11 -0.06
N ASP A 128 -0.42 10.21 -0.82
CA ASP A 128 0.73 10.54 -1.68
C ASP A 128 1.98 10.87 -0.85
N LEU A 129 1.76 11.68 0.17
CA LEU A 129 2.67 12.03 1.24
C LEU A 129 1.95 11.75 2.54
N LEU A 130 2.67 11.28 3.56
CA LEU A 130 2.08 11.16 4.89
C LEU A 130 1.64 12.56 5.38
N PRO A 131 0.32 12.80 5.60
CA PRO A 131 -0.17 14.16 5.79
C PRO A 131 0.34 14.81 7.07
N GLN A 132 0.75 16.08 6.97
CA GLN A 132 1.13 16.87 8.14
C GLN A 132 -0.02 16.99 9.15
N ALA A 133 -1.27 17.03 8.66
CA ALA A 133 -2.46 17.11 9.50
C ALA A 133 -2.59 15.94 10.49
N TRP A 134 -2.08 14.76 10.15
CA TRP A 134 -2.11 13.60 11.05
C TRP A 134 -1.13 13.78 12.20
N ALA A 135 0.08 14.27 11.93
CA ALA A 135 1.04 14.64 12.98
C ALA A 135 0.52 15.80 13.84
N ASP A 136 -0.19 16.77 13.26
CA ASP A 136 -0.74 17.90 14.01
C ASP A 136 -1.88 17.51 14.96
N GLN A 137 -2.53 16.37 14.69
CA GLN A 137 -3.62 15.79 15.47
C GLN A 137 -3.17 14.57 16.28
N ALA A 138 -1.88 14.25 16.31
CA ALA A 138 -1.33 13.19 17.12
C ALA A 138 -0.91 13.72 18.50
N GLU A 139 -1.15 12.93 19.55
CA GLU A 139 -0.50 13.13 20.84
C GLU A 139 1.01 12.86 20.73
N PRO A 140 1.86 13.51 21.54
CA PRO A 140 3.24 13.06 21.73
C PRO A 140 3.27 11.58 22.13
N GLY A 141 4.10 10.79 21.43
CA GLY A 141 4.18 9.34 21.61
C GLY A 141 3.09 8.55 20.88
N ALA A 142 2.21 9.19 20.12
CA ALA A 142 1.21 8.48 19.34
C ALA A 142 1.86 7.57 18.29
N VAL A 143 1.20 6.46 17.99
CA VAL A 143 1.61 5.51 16.96
C VAL A 143 0.74 5.70 15.72
N ILE A 144 1.39 5.79 14.56
CA ILE A 144 0.75 5.85 13.24
C ILE A 144 1.07 4.56 12.50
N ILE A 145 0.06 3.83 12.04
CA ILE A 145 0.24 2.73 11.08
C ILE A 145 -0.51 3.05 9.79
N THR A 146 0.21 3.11 8.68
CA THR A 146 -0.36 3.55 7.40
C THR A 146 0.46 3.03 6.24
N PRO A 147 -0.17 2.64 5.12
CA PRO A 147 0.56 2.48 3.88
C PRO A 147 1.21 3.81 3.47
N VAL A 148 2.42 3.76 2.95
CA VAL A 148 3.13 4.90 2.39
C VAL A 148 3.76 4.51 1.06
N ARG A 149 3.83 5.49 0.16
CA ARG A 149 4.65 5.38 -1.04
C ARG A 149 6.13 5.45 -0.65
N ILE A 150 6.92 4.53 -1.20
CA ILE A 150 8.36 4.38 -0.91
C ILE A 150 9.24 4.93 -2.03
N THR A 151 8.76 4.90 -3.28
CA THR A 151 9.50 5.41 -4.44
C THR A 151 8.66 6.38 -5.28
N GLY A 152 9.24 6.96 -6.33
CA GLY A 152 8.50 7.78 -7.31
C GLY A 152 7.51 6.99 -8.17
N ARG A 153 7.65 5.65 -8.24
CA ARG A 153 6.86 4.80 -9.15
C ARG A 153 5.48 4.49 -8.60
N ALA A 154 4.53 4.33 -9.51
CA ALA A 154 3.18 3.90 -9.17
C ALA A 154 3.18 2.57 -8.38
N ARG A 155 2.34 2.48 -7.35
CA ARG A 155 2.10 1.26 -6.54
C ARG A 155 3.32 0.69 -5.81
N THR A 156 4.34 1.51 -5.57
CA THR A 156 5.51 1.12 -4.77
C THR A 156 5.32 1.48 -3.31
N ASN A 157 4.51 0.68 -2.62
CA ASN A 157 4.03 0.97 -1.28
C ASN A 157 4.60 -0.01 -0.24
N ALA A 158 4.65 0.44 1.00
CA ALA A 158 4.90 -0.39 2.19
C ALA A 158 4.02 0.09 3.35
N ILE A 159 3.77 -0.77 4.33
CA ILE A 159 3.10 -0.38 5.57
C ILE A 159 4.14 0.20 6.53
N LEU A 160 4.00 1.48 6.85
CA LEU A 160 4.83 2.19 7.83
C LEU A 160 4.22 2.05 9.22
N THR A 161 5.05 1.69 10.20
CA THR A 161 4.80 2.01 11.62
C THR A 161 5.68 3.19 12.00
N ALA A 162 5.08 4.22 12.58
CA ALA A 162 5.75 5.44 12.98
C ALA A 162 5.32 5.89 14.38
N SER A 163 6.19 6.61 15.07
CA SER A 163 5.85 7.33 16.30
C SER A 163 5.88 8.85 16.07
N VAL A 164 5.16 9.60 16.90
CA VAL A 164 5.16 11.07 16.87
C VAL A 164 5.95 11.60 18.07
N ALA A 165 6.97 12.41 17.82
CA ALA A 165 7.78 13.03 18.86
C ALA A 165 7.07 14.24 19.51
N GLU A 166 7.62 14.73 20.63
CA GLU A 166 7.12 15.92 21.35
C GLU A 166 7.04 17.18 20.46
N ASP A 167 7.94 17.31 19.50
CA ASP A 167 7.97 18.40 18.51
C ASP A 167 7.06 18.14 17.29
N ARG A 168 6.22 17.10 17.35
CA ARG A 168 5.33 16.61 16.28
C ARG A 168 6.05 16.12 15.03
N ARG A 169 7.35 15.84 15.10
CA ARG A 169 8.06 15.14 14.03
C ARG A 169 7.63 13.67 14.01
N ILE A 170 7.38 13.14 12.82
CA ILE A 170 7.12 11.72 12.61
C ILE A 170 8.45 10.98 12.55
N ILE A 171 8.60 9.92 13.34
CA ILE A 171 9.76 9.04 13.36
C ILE A 171 9.31 7.69 12.81
N GLY A 172 9.93 7.24 11.72
CA GLY A 172 9.65 5.92 11.17
C GLY A 172 10.33 4.83 12.00
N GLU A 173 9.58 3.82 12.41
CA GLU A 173 10.06 2.74 13.28
C GLU A 173 10.34 1.46 12.47
N SER A 174 9.41 1.10 11.58
CA SER A 174 9.54 -0.11 10.76
C SER A 174 8.73 -0.01 9.47
N LEU A 175 9.08 -0.87 8.52
CA LEU A 175 8.29 -1.14 7.32
C LEU A 175 7.86 -2.60 7.32
N ALA A 176 6.68 -2.86 6.77
CA ALA A 176 6.22 -4.19 6.42
C ALA A 176 5.71 -4.17 4.98
N ALA A 177 5.70 -5.33 4.34
CA ALA A 177 5.14 -5.44 3.01
C ALA A 177 3.64 -5.18 3.01
N GLY A 178 3.16 -4.62 1.90
CA GLY A 178 1.76 -4.39 1.66
C GLY A 178 1.48 -2.97 1.19
N GLY A 179 0.24 -2.76 0.79
CA GLY A 179 -0.25 -1.48 0.35
C GLY A 179 -1.76 -1.56 0.26
N TYR A 180 -2.40 -0.41 0.38
CA TYR A 180 -3.83 -0.30 0.18
C TYR A 180 -4.11 0.58 -1.02
N VAL A 181 -5.40 0.65 -1.37
CA VAL A 181 -5.91 1.57 -2.37
C VAL A 181 -5.37 2.98 -2.16
N GLU A 182 -5.05 3.67 -3.25
CA GLU A 182 -4.61 5.05 -3.20
C GLU A 182 -5.68 5.96 -2.57
N MET A 183 -5.24 6.96 -1.81
CA MET A 183 -6.12 7.91 -1.13
C MET A 183 -6.53 9.03 -2.06
N HIS A 184 -7.82 9.34 -2.08
CA HIS A 184 -8.40 10.39 -2.89
C HIS A 184 -9.33 11.28 -2.09
N SER A 185 -9.40 12.54 -2.51
CA SER A 185 -10.40 13.50 -2.02
C SER A 185 -11.79 13.26 -2.63
N GLU A 186 -11.93 12.31 -3.55
CA GLU A 186 -13.19 11.93 -4.21
C GLU A 186 -13.28 10.40 -4.38
N PRO A 187 -14.49 9.82 -4.52
CA PRO A 187 -14.67 8.38 -4.74
C PRO A 187 -14.01 7.87 -6.03
N LEU A 188 -13.28 6.75 -5.92
CA LEU A 188 -12.78 5.99 -7.07
C LEU A 188 -13.65 4.75 -7.33
N ASP A 189 -13.91 4.47 -8.61
CA ASP A 189 -14.71 3.34 -9.09
C ASP A 189 -13.89 2.27 -9.83
N GLN A 190 -12.60 2.54 -10.13
CA GLN A 190 -11.69 1.61 -10.78
C GLN A 190 -10.34 1.52 -10.04
N TRP A 191 -9.76 0.32 -10.02
CA TRP A 191 -8.52 0.02 -9.30
C TRP A 191 -7.44 -0.61 -10.16
N LEU A 192 -7.69 -0.84 -11.46
CA LEU A 192 -6.75 -1.52 -12.35
C LEU A 192 -5.64 -0.57 -12.81
N VAL A 193 -6.01 0.67 -13.13
CA VAL A 193 -5.07 1.74 -13.50
C VAL A 193 -4.74 2.54 -12.25
N PRO A 194 -3.46 2.77 -11.92
CA PRO A 194 -3.12 3.63 -10.81
C PRO A 194 -3.58 5.04 -11.15
N PRO A 195 -4.22 5.75 -10.21
CA PRO A 195 -4.75 7.09 -10.47
C PRO A 195 -3.64 8.13 -10.65
N ARG A 196 -2.39 7.79 -10.31
CA ARG A 196 -1.19 8.63 -10.42
C ARG A 196 0.03 7.79 -10.81
N GLY A 197 0.99 8.42 -11.48
CA GLY A 197 2.32 7.85 -11.74
C GLY A 197 2.41 6.84 -12.88
N ALA A 198 1.34 6.62 -13.65
CA ALA A 198 1.46 5.91 -14.93
C ALA A 198 1.96 6.88 -16.01
N ASP A 199 3.05 6.54 -16.67
CA ASP A 199 3.71 7.33 -17.70
C ASP A 199 3.16 7.02 -19.11
N ALA A 200 2.67 5.79 -19.31
CA ALA A 200 1.89 5.41 -20.49
C ALA A 200 0.78 4.42 -20.13
N LEU A 201 -0.28 4.43 -20.94
CA LEU A 201 -1.48 3.59 -20.81
C LEU A 201 -1.98 3.17 -22.19
N ILE A 202 -2.19 1.88 -22.40
CA ILE A 202 -2.85 1.32 -23.59
C ILE A 202 -4.01 0.40 -23.18
N ARG A 203 -4.75 -0.11 -24.16
CA ARG A 203 -5.69 -1.21 -23.96
C ARG A 203 -5.36 -2.36 -24.91
N ASP A 204 -5.40 -3.58 -24.42
CA ASP A 204 -5.25 -4.77 -25.26
C ASP A 204 -6.50 -5.03 -26.12
N ALA A 205 -6.47 -6.10 -26.92
CA ALA A 205 -7.56 -6.47 -27.82
C ALA A 205 -8.90 -6.73 -27.10
N ASP A 206 -8.86 -7.11 -25.82
CA ASP A 206 -10.03 -7.36 -24.98
C ASP A 206 -10.45 -6.09 -24.19
N GLY A 207 -9.74 -4.98 -24.38
CA GLY A 207 -10.01 -3.70 -23.72
C GLY A 207 -9.42 -3.57 -22.32
N ASN A 208 -8.63 -4.55 -21.85
CA ASN A 208 -8.02 -4.49 -20.53
C ASN A 208 -6.92 -3.42 -20.51
N PRO A 209 -6.81 -2.64 -19.42
CA PRO A 209 -5.81 -1.58 -19.34
C PRO A 209 -4.41 -2.14 -19.07
N TRP A 210 -3.43 -1.65 -19.82
CA TRP A 210 -2.01 -1.89 -19.57
C TRP A 210 -1.32 -0.56 -19.35
N TRP A 211 -0.44 -0.48 -18.36
CA TRP A 211 0.24 0.76 -18.01
C TRP A 211 1.66 0.50 -17.54
N ILE A 212 2.49 1.54 -17.59
CA ILE A 212 3.88 1.49 -17.15
C ILE A 212 4.21 2.75 -16.35
N SER A 213 4.99 2.57 -15.30
CA SER A 213 5.61 3.62 -14.51
C SER A 213 7.12 3.41 -14.51
N ALA A 214 7.89 4.29 -15.16
CA ALA A 214 9.32 4.13 -15.39
C ALA A 214 10.02 5.49 -15.58
N ALA A 215 11.22 5.64 -15.01
CA ALA A 215 11.92 6.94 -15.00
C ALA A 215 12.18 7.51 -16.39
N TRP A 216 12.55 6.63 -17.33
CA TRP A 216 12.84 7.01 -18.71
C TRP A 216 11.57 7.36 -19.51
N ALA A 217 10.39 7.04 -18.98
CA ALA A 217 9.10 7.31 -19.61
C ALA A 217 8.43 8.60 -19.09
N GLU A 218 8.92 9.15 -17.98
CA GLU A 218 8.37 10.36 -17.34
C GLU A 218 8.35 11.58 -18.28
N ASP A 219 7.44 12.50 -18.02
CA ASP A 219 7.44 13.80 -18.70
C ASP A 219 8.76 14.56 -18.44
N GLY A 220 9.37 15.07 -19.51
CA GLY A 220 10.68 15.72 -19.46
C GLY A 220 11.89 14.76 -19.45
N ALA A 221 11.69 13.44 -19.46
CA ALA A 221 12.78 12.49 -19.64
C ALA A 221 13.45 12.65 -21.03
N PRO A 222 14.73 12.27 -21.20
CA PRO A 222 15.39 12.28 -22.49
C PRO A 222 14.62 11.49 -23.57
N ARG A 223 14.62 12.00 -24.80
CA ARG A 223 13.97 11.31 -25.92
C ARG A 223 14.62 9.97 -26.23
N VAL A 224 13.81 9.00 -26.63
CA VAL A 224 14.24 7.70 -27.14
C VAL A 224 14.26 7.79 -28.67
N GLY A 225 15.42 8.08 -29.25
CA GLY A 225 15.52 8.34 -30.69
C GLY A 225 14.65 9.52 -31.11
N GLN A 226 13.60 9.26 -31.89
CA GLN A 226 12.63 10.27 -32.32
C GLN A 226 11.37 10.33 -31.44
N GLU A 227 11.22 9.43 -30.47
CA GLU A 227 10.04 9.31 -29.60
C GLU A 227 10.28 10.04 -28.27
N THR A 228 9.22 10.50 -27.64
CA THR A 228 9.23 10.81 -26.19
C THR A 228 9.30 9.51 -25.39
N GLY A 229 9.67 9.61 -24.11
CA GLY A 229 9.65 8.45 -23.21
C GLY A 229 8.28 7.77 -23.15
N ALA A 230 7.21 8.55 -22.99
CA ALA A 230 5.84 8.04 -22.95
C ALA A 230 5.40 7.34 -24.25
N GLU A 231 5.79 7.86 -25.43
CA GLU A 231 5.51 7.22 -26.72
C GLU A 231 6.24 5.87 -26.85
N ALA A 232 7.53 5.83 -26.51
CA ALA A 232 8.30 4.59 -26.52
C ALA A 232 7.77 3.57 -25.50
N ALA A 233 7.31 4.03 -24.34
CA ALA A 233 6.70 3.20 -23.31
C ALA A 233 5.34 2.62 -23.75
N ALA A 234 4.51 3.42 -24.44
CA ALA A 234 3.26 2.91 -25.04
C ALA A 234 3.54 1.84 -26.09
N ARG A 235 4.53 2.07 -26.99
CA ARG A 235 4.97 1.07 -27.98
C ARG A 235 5.43 -0.23 -27.31
N LEU A 236 6.26 -0.13 -26.27
CA LEU A 236 6.72 -1.30 -25.50
C LEU A 236 5.54 -2.07 -24.90
N LEU A 237 4.53 -1.38 -24.35
CA LEU A 237 3.33 -2.04 -23.83
C LEU A 237 2.56 -2.79 -24.92
N GLU A 238 2.38 -2.19 -26.11
CA GLU A 238 1.69 -2.84 -27.24
C GLU A 238 2.43 -4.11 -27.67
N GLU A 239 3.75 -4.02 -27.74
CA GLU A 239 4.65 -5.12 -28.06
C GLU A 239 4.59 -6.26 -27.04
N ILE A 240 4.64 -5.95 -25.74
CA ILE A 240 4.52 -6.95 -24.66
C ILE A 240 3.13 -7.60 -24.68
N ALA A 241 2.06 -6.82 -24.87
CA ALA A 241 0.69 -7.31 -24.88
C ALA A 241 0.39 -8.22 -26.08
N ALA A 242 1.03 -7.98 -27.23
CA ALA A 242 0.83 -8.74 -28.46
C ALA A 242 1.72 -9.99 -28.60
N ALA A 243 2.79 -10.10 -27.81
CA ALA A 243 3.79 -11.15 -27.96
C ALA A 243 3.77 -12.18 -26.82
N PRO A 244 4.16 -13.44 -27.08
CA PRO A 244 4.39 -14.39 -26.01
C PRO A 244 5.54 -13.92 -25.13
N THR A 245 5.31 -13.91 -23.83
CA THR A 245 6.36 -13.63 -22.84
C THR A 245 7.10 -14.90 -22.46
N THR A 246 8.40 -14.79 -22.18
CA THR A 246 9.20 -15.94 -21.75
C THR A 246 9.31 -15.95 -20.23
N PRO A 247 8.82 -17.00 -19.53
CA PRO A 247 9.01 -17.14 -18.10
C PRO A 247 10.45 -17.58 -17.79
N HIS A 248 11.09 -16.91 -16.84
CA HIS A 248 12.39 -17.28 -16.30
C HIS A 248 12.28 -17.46 -14.79
N ARG A 249 12.65 -18.62 -14.27
CA ARG A 249 12.82 -18.80 -12.82
C ARG A 249 14.10 -18.07 -12.40
N GLN A 250 13.95 -17.02 -11.59
CA GLN A 250 15.09 -16.27 -11.01
C GLN A 250 15.23 -16.50 -9.51
N LEU A 251 14.11 -16.48 -8.78
CA LEU A 251 14.06 -16.82 -7.36
C LEU A 251 13.85 -18.32 -7.20
N ASN A 252 14.50 -18.92 -6.21
CA ASN A 252 14.23 -20.31 -5.84
C ASN A 252 13.01 -20.42 -4.90
N ASP A 253 12.53 -21.63 -4.64
CA ASP A 253 11.29 -21.87 -3.89
C ASP A 253 11.37 -21.47 -2.39
N THR A 254 12.56 -21.12 -1.88
CA THR A 254 12.79 -20.61 -0.52
C THR A 254 13.02 -19.10 -0.46
N GLU A 255 13.19 -18.46 -1.61
CA GLU A 255 13.43 -17.02 -1.72
C GLU A 255 12.10 -16.27 -1.80
N SER A 256 11.98 -15.22 -0.98
CA SER A 256 10.79 -14.36 -0.89
C SER A 256 10.84 -13.26 -1.95
N ASP A 257 9.83 -13.23 -2.83
CA ASP A 257 9.65 -12.16 -3.82
C ASP A 257 9.33 -10.82 -3.17
N GLU A 258 8.63 -10.87 -2.04
CA GLU A 258 8.27 -9.72 -1.21
C GLU A 258 9.52 -9.06 -0.61
N ASP A 259 10.43 -9.86 -0.04
CA ASP A 259 11.70 -9.36 0.51
C ASP A 259 12.59 -8.79 -0.60
N PHE A 260 12.66 -9.47 -1.74
CA PHE A 260 13.38 -8.94 -2.90
C PHE A 260 12.76 -7.61 -3.39
N THR A 261 11.43 -7.50 -3.42
CA THR A 261 10.74 -6.25 -3.78
C THR A 261 11.07 -5.12 -2.80
N GLY A 262 11.08 -5.40 -1.49
CA GLY A 262 11.52 -4.43 -0.48
C GLY A 262 12.98 -4.00 -0.68
N TYR A 263 13.86 -4.92 -1.03
CA TYR A 263 15.24 -4.60 -1.39
C TYR A 263 15.33 -3.71 -2.63
N LEU A 264 14.53 -3.95 -3.66
CA LEU A 264 14.50 -3.09 -4.85
C LEU A 264 14.07 -1.66 -4.51
N TYR A 265 13.09 -1.48 -3.62
CA TYR A 265 12.65 -0.16 -3.18
C TYR A 265 13.76 0.63 -2.47
N ALA A 266 14.65 -0.04 -1.74
CA ALA A 266 15.75 0.60 -1.03
C ALA A 266 17.01 0.77 -1.90
N GLY A 267 17.33 -0.22 -2.73
CA GLY A 267 18.56 -0.29 -3.50
C GLY A 267 18.51 0.40 -4.85
N PHE A 268 17.35 0.42 -5.51
CA PHE A 268 17.17 0.90 -6.89
C PHE A 268 15.91 1.76 -7.07
N PRO A 269 15.59 2.70 -6.16
CA PRO A 269 14.30 3.42 -6.16
C PRO A 269 14.02 4.23 -7.43
N ASP A 270 15.07 4.68 -8.12
CA ASP A 270 14.95 5.50 -9.31
C ASP A 270 14.94 4.65 -10.60
N ASP A 271 15.47 3.42 -10.57
CA ASP A 271 15.62 2.54 -11.74
C ASP A 271 14.50 1.51 -11.87
N ILE A 272 13.75 1.24 -10.79
CA ILE A 272 12.65 0.29 -10.85
C ILE A 272 11.54 0.75 -11.80
N THR A 273 10.95 -0.22 -12.49
CA THR A 273 9.77 -0.05 -13.32
C THR A 273 8.62 -0.87 -12.75
N VAL A 274 7.40 -0.33 -12.84
CA VAL A 274 6.16 -1.07 -12.55
C VAL A 274 5.31 -1.16 -13.80
N ILE A 275 4.92 -2.37 -14.19
CA ILE A 275 4.06 -2.62 -15.36
C ILE A 275 2.75 -3.24 -14.89
N GLY A 276 1.63 -2.62 -15.22
CA GLY A 276 0.30 -3.21 -15.16
C GLY A 276 0.01 -4.02 -16.42
N MET A 277 -0.23 -5.32 -16.26
CA MET A 277 -0.40 -6.28 -17.36
C MET A 277 -1.85 -6.76 -17.45
N GLY A 278 -2.75 -5.88 -17.90
CA GLY A 278 -4.17 -6.20 -18.08
C GLY A 278 -4.81 -6.72 -16.79
N THR A 279 -5.42 -7.89 -16.86
CA THR A 279 -6.06 -8.57 -15.71
C THR A 279 -5.07 -9.37 -14.84
N SER A 280 -3.81 -9.46 -15.23
CA SER A 280 -2.78 -10.19 -14.46
C SER A 280 -2.23 -9.40 -13.26
N GLY A 281 -2.68 -8.15 -13.08
CA GLY A 281 -2.21 -7.26 -12.03
C GLY A 281 -0.99 -6.46 -12.47
N TRP A 282 -0.20 -6.01 -11.51
CA TRP A 282 1.01 -5.22 -11.76
C TRP A 282 2.25 -5.87 -11.16
N HIS A 283 3.38 -5.61 -11.78
CA HIS A 283 4.63 -6.31 -11.52
C HIS A 283 5.79 -5.31 -11.48
N VAL A 284 6.64 -5.46 -10.46
CA VAL A 284 7.86 -4.65 -10.28
C VAL A 284 9.03 -5.36 -10.97
N GLY A 285 9.92 -4.57 -11.58
CA GLY A 285 11.16 -5.07 -12.13
C GLY A 285 11.92 -3.95 -12.80
N TYR A 286 12.43 -4.21 -14.00
CA TYR A 286 13.16 -3.25 -14.80
C TYR A 286 12.60 -3.22 -16.22
N ALA A 287 12.61 -2.04 -16.83
CA ALA A 287 12.39 -1.88 -18.25
C ALA A 287 13.22 -0.72 -18.78
N ASP A 288 13.62 -0.82 -20.04
CA ASP A 288 14.06 0.29 -20.88
C ASP A 288 13.17 0.34 -22.13
N ALA A 289 13.49 1.21 -23.09
CA ALA A 289 12.66 1.36 -24.28
C ALA A 289 12.64 0.15 -25.23
N ASP A 290 13.55 -0.82 -25.04
CA ASP A 290 13.74 -1.96 -25.93
C ASP A 290 13.42 -3.31 -25.26
N GLY A 291 13.09 -3.32 -23.97
CA GLY A 291 12.77 -4.55 -23.25
C GLY A 291 12.30 -4.35 -21.81
N ALA A 292 11.67 -5.39 -21.28
CA ALA A 292 11.18 -5.43 -19.90
C ALA A 292 11.42 -6.79 -19.26
N ALA A 293 11.75 -6.78 -17.97
CA ALA A 293 11.84 -7.96 -17.12
C ALA A 293 11.18 -7.66 -15.77
N VAL A 294 10.05 -8.31 -15.48
CA VAL A 294 9.24 -8.04 -14.28
C VAL A 294 8.94 -9.29 -13.48
N LEU A 295 8.88 -9.17 -12.16
CA LEU A 295 8.54 -10.23 -11.22
C LEU A 295 7.03 -10.49 -11.26
N ARG A 296 6.62 -11.57 -11.91
CA ARG A 296 5.24 -12.01 -11.93
C ARG A 296 4.99 -13.03 -10.82
N ARG A 297 4.12 -12.66 -9.90
CA ARG A 297 3.54 -13.58 -8.91
C ARG A 297 2.31 -14.24 -9.49
N THR A 298 2.31 -15.57 -9.54
CA THR A 298 1.17 -16.38 -9.97
C THR A 298 0.76 -17.32 -8.85
N VAL A 299 -0.52 -17.67 -8.78
CA VAL A 299 -1.01 -18.74 -7.91
C VAL A 299 -1.36 -19.93 -8.77
N THR A 300 -0.75 -21.07 -8.51
CA THR A 300 -1.07 -22.34 -9.17
C THR A 300 -1.29 -23.39 -8.10
N ASP A 301 -2.47 -24.01 -8.09
CA ASP A 301 -2.86 -25.02 -7.10
C ASP A 301 -2.71 -24.55 -5.63
N GLY A 302 -3.00 -23.28 -5.37
CA GLY A 302 -2.84 -22.66 -4.05
C GLY A 302 -1.40 -22.37 -3.63
N VAL A 303 -0.43 -22.64 -4.51
CA VAL A 303 1.00 -22.35 -4.30
C VAL A 303 1.39 -21.10 -5.08
N PHE A 304 2.02 -20.14 -4.40
CA PHE A 304 2.62 -18.98 -5.05
C PHE A 304 3.85 -19.41 -5.85
N ARG A 305 3.90 -19.03 -7.12
CA ARG A 305 5.05 -19.19 -8.01
C ARG A 305 5.51 -17.82 -8.47
N HIS A 306 6.81 -17.63 -8.47
CA HIS A 306 7.45 -16.39 -8.89
C HIS A 306 8.27 -16.68 -10.14
N ASP A 307 7.84 -16.10 -11.25
CA ASP A 307 8.57 -16.14 -12.51
C ASP A 307 8.91 -14.72 -12.92
N VAL A 308 10.03 -14.54 -13.60
CA VAL A 308 10.33 -13.31 -14.33
C VAL A 308 9.71 -13.43 -15.71
N VAL A 309 8.86 -12.47 -16.05
CA VAL A 309 8.32 -12.29 -17.39
C VAL A 309 9.28 -11.37 -18.14
N HIS A 310 9.84 -11.87 -19.24
CA HIS A 310 10.77 -11.13 -20.09
C HIS A 310 10.21 -10.91 -21.49
N TYR A 311 10.46 -9.71 -22.02
CA TYR A 311 10.22 -9.31 -23.40
C TYR A 311 11.37 -8.43 -23.91
N GLY A 312 11.65 -8.50 -25.22
CA GLY A 312 12.59 -7.61 -25.90
C GLY A 312 14.05 -7.97 -25.64
N THR A 313 14.90 -6.96 -25.47
CA THR A 313 16.35 -7.14 -25.34
C THR A 313 16.75 -7.90 -24.07
N GLN A 314 17.90 -8.59 -24.14
CA GLN A 314 18.46 -9.33 -23.00
C GLN A 314 18.91 -8.39 -21.86
N ASN A 315 19.13 -7.10 -22.15
CA ASN A 315 19.58 -6.09 -21.18
C ASN A 315 18.67 -6.01 -19.96
N ALA A 316 17.35 -5.99 -20.16
CA ALA A 316 16.40 -5.90 -19.06
C ALA A 316 16.47 -7.12 -18.13
N LEU A 317 16.58 -8.32 -18.72
CA LEU A 317 16.69 -9.56 -17.98
C LEU A 317 18.03 -9.68 -17.24
N ASP A 318 19.13 -9.27 -17.86
CA ASP A 318 20.45 -9.28 -17.23
C ASP A 318 20.55 -8.25 -16.09
N THR A 319 19.92 -7.08 -16.25
CA THR A 319 19.80 -6.07 -15.19
C THR A 319 19.07 -6.63 -13.98
N LEU A 320 17.87 -7.21 -14.17
CA LEU A 320 17.12 -7.82 -13.07
C LEU A 320 17.88 -8.98 -12.42
N ARG A 321 18.58 -9.81 -13.20
CA ARG A 321 19.46 -10.88 -12.67
C ARG A 321 20.56 -10.30 -11.77
N SER A 322 21.21 -9.23 -12.21
CA SER A 322 22.25 -8.57 -11.41
C SER A 322 21.71 -8.04 -10.08
N TRP A 323 20.47 -7.56 -10.04
CA TRP A 323 19.81 -7.14 -8.81
C TRP A 323 19.52 -8.32 -7.88
N VAL A 324 19.07 -9.46 -8.41
CA VAL A 324 18.88 -10.69 -7.63
C VAL A 324 20.22 -11.18 -7.05
N GLU A 325 21.29 -11.15 -7.83
CA GLU A 325 22.63 -11.50 -7.36
C GLU A 325 23.12 -10.54 -6.27
N SER A 326 22.90 -9.24 -6.44
CA SER A 326 23.20 -8.22 -5.43
C SER A 326 22.42 -8.44 -4.14
N TRP A 327 21.12 -8.77 -4.23
CA TRP A 327 20.28 -9.07 -3.08
C TRP A 327 20.77 -10.31 -2.32
N ARG A 328 21.13 -11.38 -3.05
CA ARG A 328 21.74 -12.59 -2.47
C ARG A 328 23.07 -12.29 -1.79
N ALA A 329 23.92 -11.48 -2.42
CA ALA A 329 25.20 -11.06 -1.86
C ALA A 329 25.05 -10.22 -0.59
N ALA A 330 23.97 -9.44 -0.49
CA ALA A 330 23.60 -8.67 0.69
C ALA A 330 22.97 -9.52 1.82
N GLY A 331 22.87 -10.85 1.65
CA GLY A 331 22.27 -11.73 2.66
C GLY A 331 20.75 -11.86 2.56
N ARG A 332 20.15 -11.47 1.43
CA ARG A 332 18.71 -11.49 1.17
C ARG A 332 17.90 -10.65 2.18
N PRO A 333 18.23 -9.36 2.38
CA PRO A 333 17.48 -8.52 3.30
C PRO A 333 16.01 -8.42 2.90
N GLY A 334 15.14 -8.39 3.90
CA GLY A 334 13.69 -8.22 3.75
C GLY A 334 13.21 -6.89 4.34
N TYR A 335 11.88 -6.73 4.44
CA TYR A 335 11.29 -5.52 5.02
C TYR A 335 11.75 -5.22 6.46
N GLY A 336 12.03 -6.26 7.26
CA GLY A 336 12.56 -6.12 8.62
C GLY A 336 13.97 -5.53 8.70
N ASP A 337 14.72 -5.60 7.59
CA ASP A 337 16.07 -5.02 7.45
C ASP A 337 16.04 -3.61 6.87
N LEU A 338 14.86 -3.11 6.49
CA LEU A 338 14.66 -1.75 6.00
C LEU A 338 14.41 -0.78 7.15
N GLN A 339 14.95 0.42 7.01
CA GLN A 339 14.65 1.55 7.86
C GLN A 339 13.86 2.59 7.06
N PRO A 340 12.65 3.00 7.50
CA PRO A 340 11.98 4.15 6.92
C PRO A 340 12.71 5.45 7.30
N VAL A 341 12.96 6.29 6.29
CA VAL A 341 13.50 7.64 6.44
C VAL A 341 12.43 8.62 5.95
N LEU A 342 11.96 9.47 6.85
CA LEU A 342 10.93 10.45 6.55
C LEU A 342 11.54 11.84 6.39
N ARG A 343 11.20 12.51 5.28
CA ARG A 343 11.63 13.87 4.98
C ARG A 343 10.41 14.78 4.94
N ARG A 344 10.38 15.78 5.80
CA ARG A 344 9.34 16.81 5.78
C ARG A 344 9.44 17.63 4.51
N THR A 345 8.31 17.85 3.85
CA THR A 345 8.12 18.75 2.71
C THR A 345 7.14 19.86 3.10
N ARG A 346 6.79 20.71 2.14
CA ARG A 346 5.75 21.74 2.35
C ARG A 346 4.37 21.11 2.53
N ASP A 347 4.11 20.01 1.84
CA ASP A 347 2.77 19.45 1.66
C ASP A 347 2.57 18.12 2.44
N GLY A 348 3.60 17.64 3.16
CA GLY A 348 3.53 16.44 4.00
C GLY A 348 4.90 15.85 4.32
N TRP A 349 4.95 14.53 4.46
CA TRP A 349 6.19 13.78 4.67
C TRP A 349 6.39 12.77 3.54
N GLU A 350 7.54 12.85 2.88
CA GLU A 350 7.99 11.80 1.96
C GLU A 350 8.63 10.67 2.76
N THR A 351 8.34 9.42 2.41
CA THR A 351 8.99 8.25 2.97
C THR A 351 9.90 7.62 1.94
N ARG A 352 11.11 7.26 2.34
CA ARG A 352 12.00 6.36 1.60
C ARG A 352 12.39 5.18 2.47
N ALA A 353 12.71 4.06 1.85
CA ALA A 353 13.33 2.93 2.52
C ALA A 353 14.85 2.98 2.32
N VAL A 354 15.61 2.70 3.36
CA VAL A 354 17.06 2.46 3.27
C VAL A 354 17.37 1.14 3.95
N LEU A 355 18.41 0.43 3.50
CA LEU A 355 18.92 -0.72 4.25
C LEU A 355 19.48 -0.22 5.59
N ARG A 356 19.16 -0.94 6.68
CA ARG A 356 19.83 -0.70 7.96
C ARG A 356 21.32 -0.96 7.78
N GLU A 357 22.15 0.02 8.12
CA GLU A 357 23.59 -0.26 8.25
C GLU A 357 23.76 -1.31 9.34
N ASP A 358 24.57 -2.35 9.07
CA ASP A 358 24.96 -3.34 10.07
C ASP A 358 25.34 -2.60 11.36
N LYS A 359 24.58 -2.83 12.44
CA LYS A 359 25.03 -2.46 13.79
C LYS A 359 26.24 -3.35 14.10
N ARG A 360 27.42 -2.95 13.60
CA ARG A 360 28.70 -3.56 13.96
C ARG A 360 29.00 -3.37 15.44
#